data_AF-A0A1L9P5Z5-F1
#
_entry.id   AF-A0A1L9P5Z5-F1
#
_cell.length_a   1.000
_cell.length_b   1.000
_cell.length_c   1.000
_cell.angle_alpha   90.00
_cell.angle_beta   90.00
_cell.angle_gamma   90.00
#
_symmetry.space_group_name_H-M   'P 1'
#
loop_
_entity.id
_entity.type
_entity.pdbx_description
1 polymer ?
#
loop_
_entity_poly.entity_id
_entity_poly.type
_entity_poly.pdbx_seq_one_letter_code
_entity_poly.pdbx_strand_id
1 'polypeptide(L)'
;MAAAVKSEVASEPKVRPTRPDEDTYKSNLAQAEKEHSAVQEKLNQVKAKIETAKPNNQDSPTAKKQQELRAELSSIRQKQQGFKASRTSTQEKINAIDSTLKARIAEQNNSRTRMSFKNVEEMDREISRLEKQVDSGTLRLVDEKKILADISSMRKQRKNFASLDDAQKVINDLKAQIATLKKTLDNPEAKALSDKYTEIQKELDAIKAEQDGVFKNLNALRDERTKLHSEQQTKWAAIREVKDNYYKARKAYKEYEDEAWKIRREKQKAQREAFDREKKRKVADKKLEEASRLAYTDEILVAQGLIRHFNPSYDFAPLGLTEKKEESPAFRAEVGRKVDDSGIKGMKVLKKDEDEYFVGTGGKKGKKGKKGSANGTPAAATPTETKFNMNVGIIEDFAKVKIDPPMNQSDVPAVVEKLAAKITEWKKDQASKTTENINKAKEEIARLDAEESAATETNGKTDEKDAAAETADDLQKASLEEKA
;
A
#
# COMPACT_ATOMS: atom_id res chain seq x y z
N MET A 1 -27.27 -46.14 -24.11
CA MET A 1 -26.67 -45.10 -23.26
C MET A 1 -25.39 -44.64 -23.96
N ALA A 2 -25.44 -43.47 -24.61
CA ALA A 2 -24.33 -42.93 -25.39
C ALA A 2 -23.38 -42.16 -24.46
N ALA A 3 -22.11 -42.55 -24.46
CA ALA A 3 -21.06 -41.89 -23.70
C ALA A 3 -20.64 -40.59 -24.41
N ALA A 4 -20.89 -39.46 -23.75
CA ALA A 4 -20.46 -38.14 -24.19
C ALA A 4 -18.96 -37.97 -23.94
N VAL A 5 -18.21 -37.87 -25.04
CA VAL A 5 -16.81 -37.44 -25.06
C VAL A 5 -16.76 -35.96 -24.66
N LYS A 6 -16.14 -35.66 -23.51
CA LYS A 6 -15.82 -34.29 -23.08
C LYS A 6 -14.80 -33.71 -24.05
N SER A 7 -15.22 -32.72 -24.82
CA SER A 7 -14.37 -31.84 -25.61
C SER A 7 -13.49 -30.99 -24.69
N GLU A 8 -12.19 -30.98 -24.95
CA GLU A 8 -11.22 -30.05 -24.37
C GLU A 8 -11.64 -28.60 -24.63
N VAL A 9 -11.65 -27.82 -23.56
CA VAL A 9 -11.94 -26.39 -23.58
C VAL A 9 -10.73 -25.69 -24.19
N ALA A 10 -10.88 -25.20 -25.42
CA ALA A 10 -9.96 -24.24 -26.01
C ALA A 10 -9.93 -22.99 -25.13
N SER A 11 -8.78 -22.69 -24.52
CA SER A 11 -8.58 -21.49 -23.73
C SER A 11 -8.60 -20.24 -24.62
N GLU A 12 -9.45 -19.28 -24.26
CA GLU A 12 -9.49 -17.97 -24.89
C GLU A 12 -8.12 -17.28 -24.81
N PRO A 13 -7.71 -16.50 -25.83
CA PRO A 13 -6.41 -15.85 -25.84
C PRO A 13 -6.33 -14.80 -24.72
N LYS A 14 -5.60 -15.13 -23.63
CA LYS A 14 -5.22 -14.16 -22.59
C LYS A 14 -4.54 -12.95 -23.25
N VAL A 15 -5.20 -11.80 -23.20
CA VAL A 15 -4.68 -10.52 -23.69
C VAL A 15 -3.40 -10.19 -22.93
N ARG A 16 -2.33 -9.86 -23.65
CA ARG A 16 -1.02 -9.53 -23.06
C ARG A 16 -1.18 -8.30 -22.15
N PRO A 17 -0.92 -8.39 -20.84
CA PRO A 17 -0.81 -7.19 -20.02
C PRO A 17 0.31 -6.30 -20.59
N THR A 18 0.09 -4.99 -20.61
CA THR A 18 1.13 -4.04 -21.04
C THR A 18 2.20 -3.94 -19.96
N ARG A 19 3.48 -3.98 -20.35
CA ARG A 19 4.58 -3.75 -19.42
C ARG A 19 4.43 -2.34 -18.80
N PRO A 20 4.41 -2.20 -17.47
CA PRO A 20 4.37 -0.89 -16.84
C PRO A 20 5.62 -0.08 -17.19
N ASP A 21 5.44 1.18 -17.54
CA ASP A 21 6.54 2.11 -17.82
C ASP A 21 7.15 2.59 -16.49
N GLU A 22 8.43 2.28 -16.30
CA GLU A 22 9.19 2.60 -15.09
C GLU A 22 9.46 4.09 -14.92
N ASP A 23 9.63 4.83 -16.01
CA ASP A 23 10.00 6.25 -15.98
C ASP A 23 8.78 7.10 -15.66
N THR A 24 7.62 6.74 -16.21
CA THR A 24 6.34 7.39 -15.85
C THR A 24 5.98 7.13 -14.38
N TYR A 25 6.21 5.92 -13.86
CA TYR A 25 6.00 5.60 -12.46
C TYR A 25 6.90 6.45 -11.54
N LYS A 26 8.21 6.53 -11.83
CA LYS A 26 9.16 7.33 -11.06
C LYS A 26 8.79 8.82 -11.09
N SER A 27 8.40 9.34 -12.24
CA SER A 27 7.95 10.74 -12.39
C SER A 27 6.69 11.02 -11.55
N ASN A 28 5.67 10.17 -11.67
CA ASN A 28 4.41 10.33 -10.94
C ASN A 28 4.60 10.19 -9.42
N LEU A 29 5.45 9.25 -8.99
CA LEU A 29 5.80 9.06 -7.59
C LEU A 29 6.55 10.28 -7.03
N ALA A 30 7.55 10.79 -7.76
CA ALA A 30 8.31 11.96 -7.33
C ALA A 30 7.43 13.21 -7.22
N GLN A 31 6.50 13.41 -8.17
CA GLN A 31 5.53 14.51 -8.09
C GLN A 31 4.60 14.35 -6.86
N ALA A 32 4.03 13.16 -6.66
CA ALA A 32 3.14 12.91 -5.53
C ALA A 32 3.85 13.05 -4.17
N GLU A 33 5.09 12.59 -4.05
CA GLU A 33 5.92 12.75 -2.85
C GLU A 33 6.32 14.21 -2.59
N LYS A 34 6.59 14.99 -3.64
CA LYS A 34 6.83 16.45 -3.53
C LYS A 34 5.58 17.21 -3.05
N GLU A 35 4.41 16.85 -3.56
CA GLU A 35 3.15 17.46 -3.12
C GLU A 35 2.82 17.08 -1.66
N HIS A 36 3.03 15.83 -1.27
CA HIS A 36 2.82 15.37 0.12
C HIS A 36 3.79 16.07 1.09
N SER A 37 5.08 16.15 0.76
CA SER A 37 6.08 16.83 1.61
C SER A 37 5.77 18.31 1.79
N ALA A 38 5.34 19.02 0.74
CA ALA A 38 4.93 20.42 0.84
C ALA A 38 3.73 20.63 1.79
N VAL A 39 2.73 19.73 1.76
CA VAL A 39 1.58 19.78 2.69
C VAL A 39 2.03 19.43 4.12
N GLN A 40 2.92 18.46 4.28
CA GLN A 40 3.46 18.06 5.58
C GLN A 40 4.26 19.19 6.26
N GLU A 41 5.06 19.93 5.50
CA GLU A 41 5.78 21.12 6.00
C GLU A 41 4.81 22.20 6.49
N LYS A 42 3.78 22.53 5.70
CA LYS A 42 2.73 23.48 6.10
C LYS A 42 2.01 23.02 7.37
N LEU A 43 1.68 21.73 7.46
CA LEU A 43 1.02 21.15 8.61
C LEU A 43 1.90 21.23 9.87
N ASN A 44 3.21 21.00 9.74
CA ASN A 44 4.16 21.16 10.85
C ASN A 44 4.28 22.64 11.29
N GLN A 45 4.30 23.59 10.36
CA GLN A 45 4.29 25.02 10.67
C GLN A 45 3.01 25.43 11.41
N VAL A 46 1.84 24.97 10.96
CA VAL A 46 0.56 25.26 11.63
C VAL A 46 0.51 24.61 13.01
N LYS A 47 0.99 23.38 13.17
CA LYS A 47 1.13 22.75 14.49
C LYS A 47 2.02 23.56 15.44
N ALA A 48 3.18 24.04 14.98
CA ALA A 48 4.06 24.88 15.79
C ALA A 48 3.38 26.21 16.19
N LYS A 49 2.62 26.83 15.27
CA LYS A 49 1.80 28.02 15.56
C LYS A 49 0.70 27.74 16.60
N ILE A 50 0.06 26.57 16.54
CA ILE A 50 -0.94 26.16 17.53
C ILE A 50 -0.32 25.95 18.92
N GLU A 51 0.82 25.28 19.01
CA GLU A 51 1.49 25.04 20.30
C GLU A 51 1.98 26.34 20.95
N THR A 52 2.50 27.28 20.15
CA THR A 52 2.91 28.60 20.65
C THR A 52 1.72 29.49 21.02
N ALA A 53 0.61 29.40 20.28
CA ALA A 53 -0.60 30.17 20.55
C ALA A 53 -1.49 29.55 21.62
N LYS A 54 -1.20 28.32 22.09
CA LYS A 54 -2.00 27.64 23.12
C LYS A 54 -1.84 28.38 24.44
N PRO A 55 -2.89 29.02 24.97
CA PRO A 55 -2.78 29.74 26.21
C PRO A 55 -2.65 28.73 27.35
N ASN A 56 -1.54 28.79 28.10
CA ASN A 56 -1.32 27.98 29.29
C ASN A 56 -2.18 28.56 30.43
N ASN A 57 -3.48 28.25 30.37
CA ASN A 57 -4.55 29.11 30.88
C ASN A 57 -4.73 29.14 32.41
N GLN A 58 -4.11 28.24 33.17
CA GLN A 58 -4.32 28.17 34.62
C GLN A 58 -3.33 29.03 35.40
N ASP A 59 -2.06 29.08 35.00
CA ASP A 59 -1.01 29.81 35.72
C ASP A 59 -0.56 31.12 35.07
N SER A 60 -1.18 31.49 33.94
CA SER A 60 -0.81 32.73 33.24
C SER A 60 -1.04 33.97 34.12
N PRO A 61 -0.15 34.97 34.09
CA PRO A 61 -0.35 36.24 34.79
C PRO A 61 -1.68 36.91 34.46
N THR A 62 -2.16 36.78 33.23
CA THR A 62 -3.45 37.31 32.77
C THR A 62 -4.64 36.61 33.43
N ALA A 63 -4.60 35.29 33.59
CA ALA A 63 -5.65 34.54 34.28
C ALA A 63 -5.72 34.90 35.78
N LYS A 64 -4.57 35.06 36.43
CA LYS A 64 -4.49 35.52 37.84
C LYS A 64 -5.05 36.93 38.00
N LYS A 65 -4.66 37.87 37.14
CA LYS A 65 -5.23 39.23 37.11
C LYS A 65 -6.75 39.20 36.89
N GLN A 66 -7.24 38.38 35.97
CA GLN A 66 -8.69 38.24 35.73
C GLN A 66 -9.44 37.72 36.98
N GLN A 67 -8.85 36.77 37.71
CA GLN A 67 -9.41 36.25 38.95
C GLN A 67 -9.43 37.31 40.06
N GLU A 68 -8.34 38.06 40.22
CA GLU A 68 -8.23 39.16 41.18
C GLU A 68 -9.26 40.27 40.88
N LEU A 69 -9.34 40.73 39.63
CA LEU A 69 -10.33 41.73 39.21
C LEU A 69 -11.77 41.26 39.43
N ARG A 70 -12.08 39.98 39.19
CA ARG A 70 -13.41 39.41 39.49
C ARG A 70 -13.70 39.37 40.99
N ALA A 71 -12.72 39.05 41.82
CA ALA A 71 -12.85 39.07 43.28
C ALA A 71 -13.03 40.50 43.81
N GLU A 72 -12.31 41.48 43.24
CA GLU A 72 -12.49 42.89 43.59
C GLU A 72 -13.88 43.38 43.17
N LEU A 73 -14.34 43.04 41.97
CA LEU A 73 -15.67 43.41 41.47
C LEU A 73 -16.79 42.79 42.33
N SER A 74 -16.64 41.55 42.80
CA SER A 74 -17.61 40.93 43.72
C SER A 74 -17.64 41.65 45.08
N SER A 75 -16.48 42.04 45.62
CA SER A 75 -16.37 42.84 46.83
C SER A 75 -17.03 44.21 46.68
N ILE A 76 -16.79 44.90 45.56
CA ILE A 76 -17.41 46.19 45.24
C ILE A 76 -18.93 46.04 45.13
N ARG A 77 -19.43 44.98 44.48
CA ARG A 77 -20.87 44.69 44.40
C ARG A 77 -21.50 44.53 45.79
N GLN A 78 -20.83 43.79 46.68
CA GLN A 78 -21.32 43.60 48.06
C GLN A 78 -21.37 44.93 48.83
N LYS A 79 -20.32 45.77 48.70
CA LYS A 79 -20.28 47.11 49.31
C LYS A 79 -21.37 48.03 48.74
N GLN A 80 -21.55 48.04 47.42
CA GLN A 80 -22.61 48.82 46.75
C GLN A 80 -24.00 48.38 47.18
N GLN A 81 -24.24 47.07 47.36
CA GLN A 81 -25.50 46.55 47.89
C GLN A 81 -25.76 47.06 49.32
N GLY A 82 -24.73 47.05 50.18
CA GLY A 82 -24.81 47.63 51.53
C GLY A 82 -25.15 49.11 51.53
N PHE A 83 -24.48 49.91 50.69
CA PHE A 83 -24.80 51.34 50.54
C PHE A 83 -26.22 51.57 50.00
N LYS A 84 -26.67 50.76 49.04
CA LYS A 84 -28.04 50.83 48.53
C LYS A 84 -29.06 50.54 49.62
N ALA A 85 -28.86 49.50 50.43
CA ALA A 85 -29.76 49.17 51.55
C ALA A 85 -29.80 50.29 52.60
N SER A 86 -28.65 50.85 52.97
CA SER A 86 -28.55 51.97 53.90
C SER A 86 -29.22 53.24 53.38
N ARG A 87 -29.03 53.55 52.08
CA ARG A 87 -29.69 54.67 51.39
C ARG A 87 -31.21 54.50 51.38
N THR A 88 -31.72 53.32 51.05
CA THR A 88 -33.17 53.03 51.07
C THR A 88 -33.74 53.18 52.48
N SER A 89 -33.10 52.61 53.51
CA SER A 89 -33.55 52.74 54.91
C SER A 89 -33.55 54.20 55.38
N THR A 90 -32.52 54.97 55.00
CA THR A 90 -32.44 56.40 55.32
C THR A 90 -33.54 57.20 54.60
N GLN A 91 -33.82 56.87 53.33
CA GLN A 91 -34.89 57.50 52.57
C GLN A 91 -36.27 57.17 53.15
N GLU A 92 -36.52 55.95 53.60
CA GLU A 92 -37.75 55.55 54.30
C GLU A 92 -37.93 56.34 55.60
N LYS A 93 -36.87 56.51 56.40
CA LYS A 93 -36.88 57.37 57.61
C LYS A 93 -37.18 58.83 57.27
N ILE A 94 -36.56 59.38 56.23
CA ILE A 94 -36.84 60.74 55.76
C ILE A 94 -38.30 60.87 55.36
N ASN A 95 -38.86 59.92 54.61
CA ASN A 95 -40.25 59.95 54.18
C ASN A 95 -41.22 59.86 55.36
N ALA A 96 -40.90 59.05 56.38
CA ALA A 96 -41.70 58.95 57.60
C ALA A 96 -41.69 60.27 58.40
N ILE A 97 -40.51 60.88 58.61
CA ILE A 97 -40.37 62.16 59.30
C ILE A 97 -40.99 63.30 58.49
N ASP A 98 -40.93 63.27 57.16
CA ASP A 98 -41.56 64.26 56.29
C ASP A 98 -43.09 64.17 56.35
N SER A 99 -43.64 62.94 56.44
CA SER A 99 -45.08 62.72 56.67
C SER A 99 -45.52 63.28 58.03
N THR A 100 -44.78 63.01 59.10
CA THR A 100 -45.11 63.55 60.43
C THR A 100 -44.94 65.07 60.49
N LEU A 101 -43.91 65.63 59.84
CA LEU A 101 -43.71 67.07 59.69
C LEU A 101 -44.90 67.72 58.99
N LYS A 102 -45.37 67.16 57.87
CA LYS A 102 -46.56 67.65 57.15
C LYS A 102 -47.81 67.60 58.03
N ALA A 103 -48.01 66.52 58.78
CA ALA A 103 -49.14 66.39 59.70
C ALA A 103 -49.07 67.45 60.83
N ARG A 104 -47.89 67.66 61.44
CA ARG A 104 -47.69 68.67 62.50
C ARG A 104 -47.87 70.10 61.99
N ILE A 105 -47.40 70.41 60.78
CA ILE A 105 -47.63 71.70 60.14
C ILE A 105 -49.12 71.92 59.89
N ALA A 106 -49.84 70.91 59.38
CA ALA A 106 -51.27 71.01 59.16
C ALA A 106 -52.05 71.20 60.47
N GLU A 107 -51.70 70.46 61.53
CA GLU A 107 -52.26 70.62 62.88
C GLU A 107 -51.99 72.01 63.47
N GLN A 108 -50.77 72.52 63.33
CA GLN A 108 -50.39 73.85 63.80
C GLN A 108 -51.13 74.94 63.03
N ASN A 109 -51.28 74.80 61.71
CA ASN A 109 -52.04 75.74 60.88
C ASN A 109 -53.53 75.72 61.24
N ASN A 110 -54.13 74.55 61.43
CA ASN A 110 -55.51 74.40 61.90
C ASN A 110 -55.72 74.98 63.30
N SER A 111 -54.71 74.90 64.17
CA SER A 111 -54.76 75.50 65.51
C SER A 111 -54.64 77.02 65.44
N ARG A 112 -53.77 77.56 64.57
CA ARG A 112 -53.65 79.00 64.31
C ARG A 112 -54.93 79.60 63.72
N THR A 113 -55.60 78.92 62.79
CA THR A 113 -56.85 79.44 62.18
C THR A 113 -58.03 79.49 63.15
N ARG A 114 -58.01 78.68 64.22
CA ARG A 114 -59.03 78.70 65.29
C ARG A 114 -58.80 79.80 66.34
N MET A 115 -57.67 80.49 66.31
CA MET A 115 -57.33 81.52 67.29
C MET A 115 -57.64 82.92 66.74
N SER A 116 -58.32 83.73 67.54
CA SER A 116 -58.80 85.06 67.13
C SER A 116 -57.70 86.14 67.09
N PHE A 117 -56.55 85.87 67.71
CA PHE A 117 -55.43 86.81 67.86
C PHE A 117 -54.17 86.23 67.21
N LYS A 118 -53.28 87.09 66.70
CA LYS A 118 -52.09 86.63 65.95
C LYS A 118 -50.91 86.30 66.85
N ASN A 119 -50.76 87.01 67.96
CA ASN A 119 -49.69 86.79 68.92
C ASN A 119 -50.20 86.99 70.36
N VAL A 120 -49.39 86.56 71.33
CA VAL A 120 -49.71 86.69 72.77
C VAL A 120 -49.74 88.16 73.19
N GLU A 121 -48.91 89.00 72.58
CA GLU A 121 -48.79 90.43 72.93
C GLU A 121 -50.07 91.23 72.58
N GLU A 122 -50.72 90.92 71.46
CA GLU A 122 -51.97 91.53 71.00
C GLU A 122 -53.13 91.10 71.91
N MET A 123 -53.15 89.84 72.34
CA MET A 123 -54.10 89.33 73.33
C MET A 123 -53.92 89.98 74.70
N ASP A 124 -52.68 90.10 75.19
CA ASP A 124 -52.39 90.72 76.49
C ASP A 124 -52.76 92.22 76.47
N ARG A 125 -52.58 92.92 75.35
CA ARG A 125 -53.03 94.32 75.17
C ARG A 125 -54.55 94.45 75.23
N GLU A 126 -55.30 93.55 74.58
CA GLU A 126 -56.76 93.59 74.57
C GLU A 126 -57.35 93.21 75.93
N ILE A 127 -56.75 92.24 76.64
CA ILE A 127 -57.08 91.92 78.04
C ILE A 127 -56.92 93.18 78.91
N SER A 128 -55.77 93.86 78.84
CA SER A 128 -55.55 95.09 79.62
C SER A 128 -56.49 96.23 79.24
N ARG A 129 -56.95 96.31 77.99
CA ARG A 129 -57.95 97.30 77.55
C ARG A 129 -59.30 97.02 78.19
N LEU A 130 -59.75 95.77 78.12
CA LEU A 130 -61.02 95.33 78.67
C LEU A 130 -61.06 95.41 80.20
N GLU A 131 -59.95 95.09 80.88
CA GLU A 131 -59.80 95.23 82.34
C GLU A 131 -59.98 96.69 82.77
N LYS A 132 -59.29 97.63 82.11
CA LYS A 132 -59.47 99.08 82.37
C LYS A 132 -60.90 99.55 82.12
N GLN A 133 -61.59 98.96 81.15
CA GLN A 133 -62.98 99.30 80.83
C GLN A 133 -63.95 98.81 81.93
N VAL A 134 -63.70 97.64 82.51
CA VAL A 134 -64.44 97.13 83.68
C VAL A 134 -64.16 97.99 84.92
N ASP A 135 -62.87 98.27 85.20
CA ASP A 135 -62.44 99.05 86.36
C ASP A 135 -62.99 100.50 86.35
N SER A 136 -63.28 101.05 85.16
CA SER A 136 -63.85 102.40 85.02
C SER A 136 -65.29 102.53 85.54
N GLY A 137 -66.00 101.41 85.77
CA GLY A 137 -67.32 101.39 86.41
C GLY A 137 -68.47 102.03 85.61
N THR A 138 -68.23 102.47 84.37
CA THR A 138 -69.25 103.14 83.53
C THR A 138 -70.16 102.17 82.76
N LEU A 139 -69.97 100.86 82.94
CA LEU A 139 -70.69 99.83 82.19
C LEU A 139 -71.91 99.32 82.95
N ARG A 140 -72.92 98.91 82.19
CA ARG A 140 -74.08 98.20 82.75
C ARG A 140 -73.64 96.79 83.17
N LEU A 141 -74.14 96.30 84.29
CA LEU A 141 -73.78 94.99 84.89
C LEU A 141 -73.80 93.80 83.90
N VAL A 142 -74.72 93.81 82.93
CA VAL A 142 -74.80 92.77 81.89
C VAL A 142 -73.61 92.81 80.94
N ASP A 143 -73.13 94.00 80.60
CA ASP A 143 -72.04 94.23 79.66
C ASP A 143 -70.68 94.04 80.36
N GLU A 144 -70.57 94.41 81.64
CA GLU A 144 -69.42 94.08 82.50
C GLU A 144 -69.24 92.55 82.63
N LYS A 145 -70.32 91.82 82.89
CA LYS A 145 -70.29 90.35 82.95
C LYS A 145 -69.85 89.72 81.63
N LYS A 146 -70.23 90.30 80.48
CA LYS A 146 -69.76 89.84 79.17
C LYS A 146 -68.27 90.10 78.98
N ILE A 147 -67.78 91.29 79.30
CA ILE A 147 -66.36 91.64 79.19
C ILE A 147 -65.50 90.77 80.12
N LEU A 148 -65.95 90.50 81.35
CA LEU A 148 -65.27 89.57 82.27
C LEU A 148 -65.24 88.14 81.73
N ALA A 149 -66.31 87.68 81.06
CA ALA A 149 -66.32 86.39 80.37
C ALA A 149 -65.33 86.37 79.19
N ASP A 150 -65.22 87.47 78.44
CA ASP A 150 -64.27 87.63 77.34
C ASP A 150 -62.82 87.66 77.84
N ILE A 151 -62.52 88.37 78.94
CA ILE A 151 -61.19 88.36 79.59
C ILE A 151 -60.81 86.94 80.04
N SER A 152 -61.74 86.22 80.67
CA SER A 152 -61.52 84.82 81.07
C SER A 152 -61.27 83.92 79.86
N SER A 153 -62.03 84.10 78.78
CA SER A 153 -61.84 83.40 77.49
C SER A 153 -60.47 83.69 76.88
N MET A 154 -60.05 84.96 76.82
CA MET A 154 -58.73 85.37 76.31
C MET A 154 -57.59 84.81 77.16
N ARG A 155 -57.68 84.89 78.50
CA ARG A 155 -56.67 84.26 79.38
C ARG A 155 -56.57 82.75 79.19
N LYS A 156 -57.68 82.06 78.86
CA LYS A 156 -57.67 80.64 78.49
C LYS A 156 -57.02 80.40 77.13
N GLN A 157 -57.28 81.27 76.15
CA GLN A 157 -56.63 81.22 74.83
C GLN A 157 -55.12 81.50 74.90
N ARG A 158 -54.64 82.30 75.88
CA ARG A 158 -53.22 82.56 76.13
C ARG A 158 -52.41 81.27 76.35
N LYS A 159 -52.96 80.31 77.09
CA LYS A 159 -52.34 79.00 77.31
C LYS A 159 -52.20 78.20 76.01
N ASN A 160 -53.10 78.38 75.05
CA ASN A 160 -53.04 77.71 73.75
C ASN A 160 -51.88 78.25 72.89
N PHE A 161 -51.47 79.52 73.03
CA PHE A 161 -50.28 80.03 72.33
C PHE A 161 -48.97 79.40 72.80
N ALA A 162 -48.83 79.10 74.10
CA ALA A 162 -47.66 78.37 74.60
C ALA A 162 -47.55 76.99 73.94
N SER A 163 -48.68 76.29 73.76
CA SER A 163 -48.72 75.02 73.03
C SER A 163 -48.38 75.14 71.54
N LEU A 164 -48.63 76.29 70.91
CA LEU A 164 -48.23 76.54 69.52
C LEU A 164 -46.72 76.77 69.36
N ASP A 165 -46.08 77.40 70.35
CA ASP A 165 -44.62 77.59 70.37
C ASP A 165 -43.91 76.24 70.57
N ASP A 166 -44.42 75.40 71.48
CA ASP A 166 -43.92 74.03 71.65
C ASP A 166 -44.13 73.19 70.39
N ALA A 167 -45.27 73.31 69.70
CA ALA A 167 -45.47 72.69 68.39
C ALA A 167 -44.50 73.21 67.32
N GLN A 168 -44.12 74.50 67.36
CA GLN A 168 -43.13 75.08 66.45
C GLN A 168 -41.73 74.52 66.69
N LYS A 169 -41.33 74.31 67.97
CA LYS A 169 -40.06 73.67 68.33
C LYS A 169 -40.00 72.26 67.76
N VAL A 170 -41.05 71.45 67.93
CA VAL A 170 -41.14 70.10 67.35
C VAL A 170 -41.01 70.13 65.82
N ILE A 171 -41.65 71.08 65.13
CA ILE A 171 -41.53 71.23 63.67
C ILE A 171 -40.08 71.58 63.25
N ASN A 172 -39.42 72.46 63.99
CA ASN A 172 -38.03 72.83 63.72
C ASN A 172 -37.08 71.66 63.96
N ASP A 173 -37.31 70.86 65.00
CA ASP A 173 -36.54 69.65 65.29
C ASP A 173 -36.71 68.61 64.19
N LEU A 174 -37.94 68.36 63.72
CA LEU A 174 -38.20 67.45 62.60
C LEU A 174 -37.51 67.93 61.30
N LYS A 175 -37.52 69.24 61.02
CA LYS A 175 -36.77 69.82 59.88
C LYS A 175 -35.26 69.61 60.02
N ALA A 176 -34.72 69.80 61.22
CA ALA A 176 -33.30 69.57 61.50
C ALA A 176 -32.93 68.08 61.34
N GLN A 177 -33.78 67.17 61.79
CA GLN A 177 -33.61 65.72 61.61
C GLN A 177 -33.60 65.33 60.13
N ILE A 178 -34.54 65.85 59.32
CA ILE A 178 -34.56 65.64 57.86
C ILE A 178 -33.28 66.17 57.21
N ALA A 179 -32.84 67.38 57.56
CA ALA A 179 -31.62 67.97 57.00
C ALA A 179 -30.37 67.13 57.34
N THR A 180 -30.31 66.58 58.56
CA THR A 180 -29.22 65.71 59.00
C THR A 180 -29.21 64.39 58.24
N LEU A 181 -30.37 63.72 58.09
CA LEU A 181 -30.49 62.49 57.33
C LEU A 181 -30.20 62.70 55.83
N LYS A 182 -30.60 63.83 55.25
CA LYS A 182 -30.30 64.15 53.84
C LYS A 182 -28.79 64.25 53.58
N LYS A 183 -28.02 64.81 54.51
CA LYS A 183 -26.55 64.88 54.40
C LYS A 183 -25.90 63.49 54.37
N THR A 184 -26.50 62.49 55.02
CA THR A 184 -25.99 61.11 55.01
C THR A 184 -26.23 60.35 53.70
N LEU A 185 -27.09 60.87 52.81
CA LEU A 185 -27.38 60.24 51.51
C LEU A 185 -26.29 60.49 50.45
N ASP A 186 -25.53 61.57 50.59
CA ASP A 186 -24.45 61.96 49.68
C ASP A 186 -23.12 61.37 50.13
N ASN A 187 -22.90 60.08 49.87
CA ASN A 187 -21.65 59.40 50.20
C ASN A 187 -20.66 59.43 49.01
N PRO A 188 -19.51 60.14 49.11
CA PRO A 188 -18.48 60.16 48.07
C PRO A 188 -17.82 58.79 47.85
N GLU A 189 -17.76 57.93 48.88
CA GLU A 189 -17.21 56.57 48.76
C GLU A 189 -18.06 55.70 47.85
N ALA A 190 -19.39 55.88 47.87
CA ALA A 190 -20.29 55.15 46.98
C ALA A 190 -20.09 55.53 45.51
N LYS A 191 -19.80 56.81 45.23
CA LYS A 191 -19.44 57.26 43.88
C LYS A 191 -18.10 56.69 43.44
N ALA A 192 -17.07 56.78 44.29
CA ALA A 192 -15.75 56.21 44.00
C ALA A 192 -15.80 54.69 43.75
N LEU A 193 -16.64 53.94 44.48
CA LEU A 193 -16.85 52.50 44.22
C LEU A 193 -17.57 52.24 42.90
N SER A 194 -18.48 53.11 42.47
CA SER A 194 -19.11 53.03 41.16
C SER A 194 -18.11 53.27 40.04
N ASP A 195 -17.23 54.26 40.18
CA ASP A 195 -16.21 54.55 39.17
C ASP A 195 -15.22 53.38 39.06
N LYS A 196 -14.71 52.87 40.20
CA LYS A 196 -13.86 51.67 40.25
C LYS A 196 -14.53 50.44 39.63
N TYR A 197 -15.82 50.24 39.87
CA TYR A 197 -16.58 49.17 39.23
C TYR A 197 -16.53 49.28 37.71
N THR A 198 -16.77 50.48 37.16
CA THR A 198 -16.75 50.69 35.71
C THR A 198 -15.36 50.53 35.10
N GLU A 199 -14.31 50.91 35.83
CA GLU A 199 -12.92 50.75 35.41
C GLU A 199 -12.52 49.27 35.37
N ILE A 200 -12.74 48.53 36.46
CA ILE A 200 -12.47 47.08 36.52
C ILE A 200 -13.30 46.32 35.48
N GLN A 201 -14.55 46.72 35.24
CA GLN A 201 -15.38 46.10 34.21
C GLN A 201 -14.79 46.33 32.81
N LYS A 202 -14.31 47.55 32.50
CA LYS A 202 -13.64 47.83 31.22
C LYS A 202 -12.36 47.02 31.05
N GLU A 203 -11.55 46.87 32.10
CA GLU A 203 -10.34 46.04 32.07
C GLU A 203 -10.68 44.56 31.82
N LEU A 204 -11.70 44.03 32.51
CA LEU A 204 -12.16 42.66 32.29
C LEU A 204 -12.69 42.44 30.87
N ASP A 205 -13.43 43.41 30.31
CA ASP A 205 -13.94 43.35 28.94
C ASP A 205 -12.81 43.43 27.91
N ALA A 206 -11.77 44.24 28.16
CA ALA A 206 -10.57 44.30 27.31
C ALA A 206 -9.79 42.96 27.34
N ILE A 207 -9.53 42.40 28.53
CA ILE A 207 -8.88 41.09 28.68
C ILE A 207 -9.69 40.01 27.96
N LYS A 208 -11.02 40.05 28.07
CA LYS A 208 -11.90 39.10 27.38
C LYS A 208 -11.83 39.26 25.86
N ALA A 209 -11.83 40.49 25.35
CA ALA A 209 -11.72 40.75 23.91
C ALA A 209 -10.38 40.25 23.33
N GLU A 210 -9.27 40.41 24.07
CA GLU A 210 -7.97 39.86 23.71
C GLU A 210 -8.00 38.32 23.70
N GLN A 211 -8.56 37.70 24.73
CA GLN A 211 -8.72 36.25 24.81
C GLN A 211 -9.58 35.69 23.66
N ASP A 212 -10.70 36.35 23.35
CA ASP A 212 -11.59 35.97 22.25
C ASP A 212 -10.89 36.11 20.88
N GLY A 213 -10.06 37.15 20.71
CA GLY A 213 -9.23 37.33 19.51
C GLY A 213 -8.20 36.21 19.35
N VAL A 214 -7.48 35.86 20.42
CA VAL A 214 -6.53 34.73 20.42
C VAL A 214 -7.25 33.41 20.15
N PHE A 215 -8.42 33.19 20.75
CA PHE A 215 -9.20 31.96 20.55
C PHE A 215 -9.74 31.82 19.12
N LYS A 216 -10.19 32.93 18.51
CA LYS A 216 -10.59 32.95 17.09
C LYS A 216 -9.41 32.60 16.18
N ASN A 217 -8.24 33.18 16.42
CA ASN A 217 -7.02 32.85 15.67
C ASN A 217 -6.61 31.38 15.87
N LEU A 218 -6.71 30.87 17.10
CA LEU A 218 -6.41 29.47 17.40
C LEU A 218 -7.39 28.50 16.72
N ASN A 219 -8.69 28.82 16.69
CA ASN A 219 -9.67 28.02 15.98
C ASN A 219 -9.43 28.04 14.47
N ALA A 220 -9.12 29.20 13.88
CA ALA A 220 -8.74 29.28 12.47
C ALA A 220 -7.51 28.41 12.15
N LEU A 221 -6.48 28.41 13.01
CA LEU A 221 -5.30 27.54 12.87
C LEU A 221 -5.67 26.05 13.03
N ARG A 222 -6.60 25.70 13.92
CA ARG A 222 -7.09 24.31 14.08
C ARG A 222 -7.88 23.83 12.87
N ASP A 223 -8.69 24.70 12.28
CA ASP A 223 -9.43 24.41 11.05
C ASP A 223 -8.45 24.23 9.89
N GLU A 224 -7.45 25.12 9.76
CA GLU A 224 -6.37 24.99 8.78
C GLU A 224 -5.59 23.68 8.97
N ARG A 225 -5.24 23.31 10.20
CA ARG A 225 -4.59 22.03 10.52
C ARG A 225 -5.46 20.85 10.06
N THR A 226 -6.76 20.90 10.31
CA THR A 226 -7.69 19.82 9.94
C THR A 226 -7.80 19.70 8.42
N LYS A 227 -7.88 20.82 7.70
CA LYS A 227 -7.84 20.86 6.24
C LYS A 227 -6.53 20.30 5.69
N LEU A 228 -5.38 20.80 6.14
CA LEU A 228 -4.07 20.31 5.71
C LEU A 228 -3.87 18.82 6.03
N HIS A 229 -4.42 18.33 7.14
CA HIS A 229 -4.38 16.90 7.47
C HIS A 229 -5.22 16.06 6.52
N SER A 230 -6.42 16.53 6.14
CA SER A 230 -7.22 15.87 5.11
C SER A 230 -6.52 15.87 3.75
N GLU A 231 -5.92 17.00 3.35
CA GLU A 231 -5.11 17.10 2.13
C GLU A 231 -3.92 16.13 2.17
N GLN A 232 -3.18 16.08 3.29
CA GLN A 232 -2.08 15.15 3.47
C GLN A 232 -2.53 13.70 3.27
N GLN A 233 -3.67 13.32 3.87
CA GLN A 233 -4.21 11.97 3.73
C GLN A 233 -4.58 11.64 2.28
N THR A 234 -5.17 12.59 1.54
CA THR A 234 -5.47 12.39 0.12
C THR A 234 -4.22 12.24 -0.73
N LYS A 235 -3.18 13.05 -0.49
CA LYS A 235 -1.90 12.94 -1.21
C LYS A 235 -1.16 11.66 -0.87
N TRP A 236 -1.20 11.23 0.40
CA TRP A 236 -0.64 9.94 0.82
C TRP A 236 -1.38 8.75 0.19
N ALA A 237 -2.72 8.81 0.13
CA ALA A 237 -3.52 7.82 -0.57
C ALA A 237 -3.16 7.75 -2.06
N ALA A 238 -2.95 8.89 -2.72
CA ALA A 238 -2.50 8.94 -4.11
C ALA A 238 -1.09 8.33 -4.31
N ILE A 239 -0.14 8.59 -3.40
CA ILE A 239 1.19 7.92 -3.44
C ILE A 239 1.03 6.41 -3.36
N ARG A 240 0.18 5.93 -2.43
CA ARG A 240 -0.09 4.50 -2.27
C ARG A 240 -0.75 3.92 -3.51
N GLU A 241 -1.73 4.60 -4.09
CA GLU A 241 -2.42 4.17 -5.30
C GLU A 241 -1.46 4.08 -6.51
N VAL A 242 -0.57 5.05 -6.69
CA VAL A 242 0.46 5.02 -7.75
C VAL A 242 1.38 3.80 -7.58
N LYS A 243 1.81 3.51 -6.34
CA LYS A 243 2.62 2.33 -6.01
C LYS A 243 1.85 1.04 -6.27
N ASP A 244 0.63 0.94 -5.74
CA ASP A 244 -0.21 -0.26 -5.85
C ASP A 244 -0.55 -0.57 -7.32
N ASN A 245 -0.92 0.44 -8.12
CA ASN A 245 -1.24 0.27 -9.53
C ASN A 245 -0.03 -0.20 -10.34
N TYR A 246 1.15 0.38 -10.10
CA TYR A 246 2.39 -0.05 -10.76
C TYR A 246 2.77 -1.49 -10.41
N TYR A 247 2.77 -1.85 -9.13
CA TYR A 247 3.15 -3.21 -8.71
C TYR A 247 2.11 -4.26 -9.09
N LYS A 248 0.80 -3.93 -9.10
CA LYS A 248 -0.25 -4.80 -9.63
C LYS A 248 -0.04 -5.07 -11.12
N ALA A 249 0.20 -4.03 -11.91
CA ALA A 249 0.45 -4.18 -13.34
C ALA A 249 1.76 -4.94 -13.63
N ARG A 250 2.81 -4.72 -12.82
CA ARG A 250 4.08 -5.46 -12.94
C ARG A 250 3.91 -6.94 -12.59
N LYS A 251 3.14 -7.24 -11.53
CA LYS A 251 2.82 -8.61 -11.13
C LYS A 251 2.02 -9.32 -12.23
N ALA A 252 0.98 -8.68 -12.76
CA ALA A 252 0.17 -9.24 -13.85
C ALA A 252 1.01 -9.50 -15.11
N TYR A 253 1.92 -8.58 -15.46
CA TYR A 253 2.85 -8.76 -16.58
C TYR A 253 3.80 -9.95 -16.36
N LYS A 254 4.38 -10.06 -15.16
CA LYS A 254 5.27 -11.16 -14.79
C LYS A 254 4.56 -12.51 -14.81
N GLU A 255 3.36 -12.59 -14.24
CA GLU A 255 2.54 -13.82 -14.25
C GLU A 255 2.23 -14.26 -15.69
N TYR A 256 1.90 -13.33 -16.58
CA TYR A 256 1.71 -13.62 -18.00
C TYR A 256 2.99 -14.14 -18.68
N GLU A 257 4.15 -13.53 -18.43
CA GLU A 257 5.43 -14.00 -18.97
C GLU A 257 5.80 -15.39 -18.44
N ASP A 258 5.64 -15.63 -17.13
CA ASP A 258 5.94 -16.90 -16.50
C ASP A 258 5.03 -18.02 -17.06
N GLU A 259 3.74 -17.75 -17.25
CA GLU A 259 2.82 -18.68 -17.92
C GLU A 259 3.23 -18.96 -19.38
N ALA A 260 3.57 -17.92 -20.15
CA ALA A 260 4.03 -18.09 -21.53
C ALA A 260 5.33 -18.91 -21.61
N TRP A 261 6.25 -18.69 -20.67
CA TRP A 261 7.49 -19.47 -20.55
C TRP A 261 7.24 -20.93 -20.16
N LYS A 262 6.32 -21.18 -19.23
CA LYS A 262 5.90 -22.54 -18.84
C LYS A 262 5.33 -23.30 -20.04
N ILE A 263 4.38 -22.70 -20.77
CA ILE A 263 3.80 -23.31 -21.97
C ILE A 263 4.88 -23.61 -23.03
N ARG A 264 5.81 -22.68 -23.23
CA ARG A 264 6.93 -22.89 -24.17
C ARG A 264 7.84 -24.04 -23.73
N ARG A 265 8.17 -24.10 -22.45
CA ARG A 265 9.02 -25.15 -21.87
C ARG A 265 8.35 -26.51 -21.95
N GLU A 266 7.07 -26.60 -21.62
CA GLU A 266 6.28 -27.83 -21.75
C GLU A 266 6.20 -28.29 -23.20
N LYS A 267 5.96 -27.37 -24.15
CA LYS A 267 5.97 -27.70 -25.58
C LYS A 267 7.34 -28.19 -26.05
N GLN A 268 8.43 -27.56 -25.62
CA GLN A 268 9.79 -28.00 -25.96
C GLN A 268 10.12 -29.35 -25.33
N LYS A 269 9.73 -29.57 -24.08
CA LYS A 269 9.90 -30.85 -23.38
C LYS A 269 9.13 -31.97 -24.10
N ALA A 270 7.86 -31.75 -24.42
CA ALA A 270 7.04 -32.71 -25.16
C ALA A 270 7.61 -33.00 -26.57
N GLN A 271 8.14 -31.99 -27.27
CA GLN A 271 8.81 -32.18 -28.57
C GLN A 271 10.10 -32.99 -28.44
N ARG A 272 10.92 -32.74 -27.42
CA ARG A 272 12.14 -33.51 -27.15
C ARG A 272 11.81 -34.95 -26.79
N GLU A 273 10.86 -35.17 -25.89
CA GLU A 273 10.39 -36.50 -25.50
C GLU A 273 9.83 -37.28 -26.70
N ALA A 274 9.06 -36.62 -27.58
CA ALA A 274 8.57 -37.24 -28.80
C ALA A 274 9.71 -37.60 -29.77
N PHE A 275 10.69 -36.72 -29.95
CA PHE A 275 11.86 -36.97 -30.80
C PHE A 275 12.74 -38.09 -30.24
N ASP A 276 13.00 -38.10 -28.94
CA ASP A 276 13.78 -39.15 -28.29
C ASP A 276 13.07 -40.49 -28.37
N ARG A 277 11.74 -40.53 -28.18
CA ARG A 277 10.92 -41.73 -28.40
C ARG A 277 10.99 -42.22 -29.84
N GLU A 278 10.91 -41.33 -30.83
CA GLU A 278 11.02 -41.70 -32.25
C GLU A 278 12.43 -42.22 -32.59
N LYS A 279 13.48 -41.57 -32.07
CA LYS A 279 14.88 -42.01 -32.25
C LYS A 279 15.10 -43.39 -31.64
N LYS A 280 14.59 -43.64 -30.44
CA LYS A 280 14.65 -44.94 -29.76
C LYS A 280 13.93 -46.01 -30.56
N ARG A 281 12.70 -45.73 -31.02
CA ARG A 281 11.96 -46.63 -31.91
C ARG A 281 12.76 -46.98 -33.16
N LYS A 282 13.38 -45.99 -33.83
CA LYS A 282 14.24 -46.24 -35.00
C LYS A 282 15.46 -47.09 -34.68
N VAL A 283 16.07 -46.94 -33.50
CA VAL A 283 17.20 -47.78 -33.08
C VAL A 283 16.75 -49.21 -32.79
N ALA A 284 15.60 -49.39 -32.11
CA ALA A 284 15.00 -50.70 -31.87
C ALA A 284 14.62 -51.39 -33.19
N ASP A 285 13.96 -50.66 -34.10
CA ASP A 285 13.58 -51.14 -35.43
C ASP A 285 14.83 -51.57 -36.24
N LYS A 286 15.91 -50.77 -36.22
CA LYS A 286 17.19 -51.14 -36.86
C LYS A 286 17.83 -52.39 -36.28
N LYS A 287 17.83 -52.55 -34.95
CA LYS A 287 18.37 -53.74 -34.29
C LYS A 287 17.56 -54.99 -34.64
N LEU A 288 16.24 -54.85 -34.76
CA LEU A 288 15.37 -55.92 -35.21
C LEU A 288 15.64 -56.26 -36.68
N GLU A 289 15.74 -55.26 -37.56
CA GLU A 289 16.09 -55.45 -38.97
C GLU A 289 17.45 -56.14 -39.14
N GLU A 290 18.48 -55.70 -38.43
CA GLU A 290 19.82 -56.32 -38.42
C GLU A 290 19.77 -57.77 -37.93
N ALA A 291 19.03 -58.04 -36.85
CA ALA A 291 18.87 -59.40 -36.33
C ALA A 291 18.01 -60.30 -37.22
N SER A 292 17.10 -59.72 -38.02
CA SER A 292 16.29 -60.44 -38.99
C SER A 292 17.04 -60.80 -40.27
N ARG A 293 18.26 -60.26 -40.49
CA ARG A 293 19.13 -60.73 -41.56
C ARG A 293 19.45 -62.20 -41.32
N LEU A 294 19.41 -63.00 -42.37
CA LEU A 294 19.70 -64.43 -42.25
C LEU A 294 21.11 -64.61 -41.68
N ALA A 295 21.24 -65.45 -40.66
CA ALA A 295 22.52 -65.77 -40.05
C ALA A 295 23.48 -66.36 -41.09
N TYR A 296 24.77 -66.08 -40.94
CA TYR A 296 25.83 -66.52 -41.85
C TYR A 296 25.76 -65.99 -43.28
N THR A 297 24.93 -64.99 -43.58
CA THR A 297 24.85 -64.42 -44.94
C THR A 297 26.17 -63.83 -45.41
N ASP A 298 26.84 -63.02 -44.58
CA ASP A 298 28.12 -62.43 -44.93
C ASP A 298 29.22 -63.49 -45.07
N GLU A 299 29.25 -64.49 -44.18
CA GLU A 299 30.22 -65.59 -44.25
C GLU A 299 29.98 -66.52 -45.45
N ILE A 300 28.73 -66.76 -45.81
CA ILE A 300 28.35 -67.52 -47.02
C ILE A 300 28.75 -66.74 -48.28
N LEU A 301 28.55 -65.41 -48.31
CA LEU A 301 28.95 -64.56 -49.44
C LEU A 301 30.48 -64.47 -49.58
N VAL A 302 31.20 -64.36 -48.47
CA VAL A 302 32.66 -64.37 -48.45
C VAL A 302 33.19 -65.74 -48.90
N ALA A 303 32.65 -66.84 -48.38
CA ALA A 303 33.04 -68.18 -48.82
C ALA A 303 32.69 -68.42 -50.30
N GLN A 304 31.57 -67.91 -50.80
CA GLN A 304 31.22 -67.94 -52.22
C GLN A 304 32.20 -67.12 -53.06
N GLY A 305 32.59 -65.92 -52.59
CA GLY A 305 33.60 -65.07 -53.22
C GLY A 305 34.97 -65.74 -53.28
N LEU A 306 35.38 -66.43 -52.20
CA LEU A 306 36.61 -67.22 -52.14
C LEU A 306 36.56 -68.40 -53.12
N ILE A 307 35.46 -69.19 -53.13
CA ILE A 307 35.31 -70.28 -54.09
C ILE A 307 35.35 -69.75 -55.52
N ARG A 308 34.70 -68.62 -55.84
CA ARG A 308 34.77 -67.99 -57.17
C ARG A 308 36.18 -67.51 -57.52
N HIS A 309 36.96 -67.05 -56.54
CA HIS A 309 38.33 -66.62 -56.76
C HIS A 309 39.28 -67.79 -57.08
N PHE A 310 39.12 -68.93 -56.40
CA PHE A 310 39.97 -70.12 -56.59
C PHE A 310 39.48 -71.09 -57.66
N ASN A 311 38.17 -71.15 -57.90
CA ASN A 311 37.53 -71.95 -58.92
C ASN A 311 36.37 -71.17 -59.57
N PRO A 312 36.66 -70.36 -60.60
CA PRO A 312 35.64 -69.56 -61.29
C PRO A 312 34.53 -70.37 -61.95
N SER A 313 34.77 -71.65 -62.25
CA SER A 313 33.83 -72.57 -62.89
C SER A 313 33.10 -73.50 -61.91
N TYR A 314 33.23 -73.27 -60.60
CA TYR A 314 32.56 -74.08 -59.59
C TYR A 314 31.03 -73.95 -59.68
N ASP A 315 30.34 -75.08 -59.72
CA ASP A 315 28.87 -75.10 -59.70
C ASP A 315 28.34 -74.92 -58.28
N PHE A 316 27.63 -73.81 -58.05
CA PHE A 316 27.03 -73.46 -56.77
C PHE A 316 25.61 -74.02 -56.60
N ALA A 317 25.02 -74.63 -57.64
CA ALA A 317 23.72 -75.30 -57.59
C ALA A 317 23.61 -76.39 -56.49
N PRO A 318 24.59 -77.31 -56.29
CA PRO A 318 24.52 -78.32 -55.23
C PRO A 318 24.59 -77.74 -53.80
N LEU A 319 25.12 -76.53 -53.64
CA LEU A 319 25.13 -75.82 -52.36
C LEU A 319 23.83 -75.04 -52.13
N GLY A 320 22.87 -75.12 -53.05
CA GLY A 320 21.63 -74.34 -53.05
C GLY A 320 21.87 -72.82 -53.16
N LEU A 321 23.08 -72.39 -53.56
CA LEU A 321 23.39 -71.00 -53.91
C LEU A 321 23.23 -70.87 -55.42
N THR A 322 22.02 -71.14 -55.91
CA THR A 322 21.70 -70.73 -57.27
C THR A 322 21.58 -69.21 -57.24
N GLU A 323 22.30 -68.53 -58.13
CA GLU A 323 21.95 -67.15 -58.47
C GLU A 323 20.54 -67.20 -59.06
N LYS A 324 19.52 -67.11 -58.22
CA LYS A 324 18.28 -66.50 -58.66
C LYS A 324 18.70 -65.12 -59.09
N LYS A 325 18.80 -64.96 -60.40
CA LYS A 325 18.75 -63.68 -61.09
C LYS A 325 17.38 -63.10 -60.78
N GLU A 326 17.21 -62.64 -59.54
CA GLU A 326 16.08 -61.82 -59.15
C GLU A 326 16.17 -60.59 -60.04
N GLU A 327 15.12 -60.40 -60.79
CA GLU A 327 14.92 -59.24 -61.64
C GLU A 327 15.30 -58.00 -60.84
N SER A 328 16.33 -57.32 -61.32
CA SER A 328 16.72 -55.99 -60.84
C SER A 328 15.44 -55.18 -60.60
N PRO A 329 15.12 -54.81 -59.35
CA PRO A 329 13.95 -54.00 -59.10
C PRO A 329 14.21 -52.69 -59.83
N ALA A 330 13.26 -52.31 -60.68
CA ALA A 330 13.27 -51.08 -61.44
C ALA A 330 13.16 -49.88 -60.50
N PHE A 331 14.22 -49.59 -59.72
CA PHE A 331 14.44 -48.29 -59.10
C PHE A 331 15.03 -47.36 -60.15
N ARG A 332 14.25 -47.13 -61.21
CA ARG A 332 14.42 -45.94 -62.03
C ARG A 332 13.77 -44.82 -61.24
N ALA A 333 14.59 -43.94 -60.69
CA ALA A 333 14.14 -42.71 -60.06
C ALA A 333 13.23 -41.98 -61.05
N GLU A 334 11.94 -41.87 -60.70
CA GLU A 334 10.99 -41.06 -61.45
C GLU A 334 11.34 -39.59 -61.17
N VAL A 335 12.13 -39.02 -62.07
CA VAL A 335 12.39 -37.58 -62.14
C VAL A 335 11.07 -36.91 -62.51
N GLY A 336 10.51 -36.15 -61.57
CA GLY A 336 9.63 -35.03 -61.92
C GLY A 336 8.33 -34.92 -61.12
N ARG A 337 8.41 -34.44 -59.87
CA ARG A 337 7.45 -33.40 -59.48
C ARG A 337 7.98 -32.08 -60.01
N LYS A 338 7.38 -31.59 -61.09
CA LYS A 338 7.53 -30.18 -61.48
C LYS A 338 7.04 -29.34 -60.31
N VAL A 339 7.94 -28.58 -59.70
CA VAL A 339 7.54 -27.48 -58.82
C VAL A 339 6.85 -26.46 -59.72
N ASP A 340 5.57 -26.27 -59.48
CA ASP A 340 4.78 -25.22 -60.11
C ASP A 340 5.25 -23.86 -59.56
N ASP A 341 6.04 -23.15 -60.36
CA ASP A 341 6.63 -21.85 -60.02
C ASP A 341 5.62 -20.68 -60.15
N SER A 342 4.33 -21.00 -60.24
CA SER A 342 3.26 -20.01 -60.42
C SER A 342 2.89 -19.22 -59.15
N GLY A 343 3.60 -19.43 -58.03
CA GLY A 343 3.33 -18.77 -56.75
C GLY A 343 4.32 -17.67 -56.31
N ILE A 344 5.46 -17.50 -56.99
CA ILE A 344 6.52 -16.55 -56.56
C ILE A 344 6.61 -15.39 -57.56
N LYS A 345 5.55 -14.58 -57.59
CA LYS A 345 5.52 -13.29 -58.28
C LYS A 345 5.43 -12.19 -57.21
N GLY A 346 6.58 -11.80 -56.65
CA GLY A 346 6.59 -10.69 -55.69
C GLY A 346 7.76 -10.59 -54.71
N MET A 347 8.74 -11.50 -54.70
CA MET A 347 9.91 -11.37 -53.82
C MET A 347 11.15 -11.01 -54.63
N LYS A 348 11.52 -9.73 -54.56
CA LYS A 348 12.80 -9.19 -55.05
C LYS A 348 13.93 -9.89 -54.30
N VAL A 349 14.63 -10.80 -54.97
CA VAL A 349 15.90 -11.37 -54.49
C VAL A 349 16.91 -10.24 -54.46
N LEU A 350 17.19 -9.72 -53.25
CA LEU A 350 18.24 -8.74 -53.04
C LEU A 350 19.58 -9.45 -53.19
N LYS A 351 20.31 -9.06 -54.23
CA LYS A 351 21.62 -9.59 -54.58
C LYS A 351 22.63 -9.05 -53.58
N LYS A 352 23.16 -9.96 -52.75
CA LYS A 352 24.55 -10.08 -52.29
C LYS A 352 25.33 -8.78 -52.06
N ASP A 353 25.53 -8.44 -50.79
CA ASP A 353 26.77 -7.85 -50.29
C ASP A 353 27.41 -8.86 -49.32
N GLU A 354 28.54 -9.42 -49.74
CA GLU A 354 29.45 -10.20 -48.89
C GLU A 354 30.31 -9.21 -48.11
N ASP A 355 29.84 -8.81 -46.92
CA ASP A 355 30.70 -8.10 -45.97
C ASP A 355 31.45 -9.09 -45.09
N GLU A 356 32.74 -9.18 -45.39
CA GLU A 356 33.89 -9.49 -44.56
C GLU A 356 33.60 -9.55 -43.03
N TYR A 357 33.20 -10.73 -42.54
CA TYR A 357 33.17 -11.04 -41.11
C TYR A 357 34.07 -12.25 -40.80
N PHE A 358 35.36 -12.14 -41.09
CA PHE A 358 36.39 -12.98 -40.45
C PHE A 358 37.80 -12.38 -40.59
N VAL A 359 38.13 -11.36 -39.78
CA VAL A 359 39.52 -10.95 -39.56
C VAL A 359 39.92 -11.37 -38.14
N GLY A 360 40.21 -12.65 -37.99
CA GLY A 360 40.90 -13.20 -36.83
C GLY A 360 42.40 -12.95 -36.95
N THR A 361 42.90 -11.99 -36.19
CA THR A 361 44.31 -11.73 -35.94
C THR A 361 45.01 -12.95 -35.35
N GLY A 362 46.06 -13.45 -36.02
CA GLY A 362 46.90 -14.54 -35.48
C GLY A 362 48.18 -14.71 -36.28
N GLY A 363 49.23 -13.99 -35.88
CA GLY A 363 50.52 -14.02 -36.56
C GLY A 363 51.42 -15.21 -36.23
N LYS A 364 52.33 -15.46 -37.18
CA LYS A 364 53.77 -15.69 -36.98
C LYS A 364 54.30 -17.14 -36.80
N LYS A 365 54.77 -17.68 -37.93
CA LYS A 365 56.18 -18.02 -38.25
C LYS A 365 56.84 -19.21 -37.50
N GLY A 366 57.07 -20.31 -38.23
CA GLY A 366 58.07 -21.34 -37.94
C GLY A 366 58.43 -22.13 -39.22
N LYS A 367 59.72 -22.20 -39.56
CA LYS A 367 60.30 -22.58 -40.87
C LYS A 367 61.34 -23.70 -40.69
N LYS A 368 61.34 -24.70 -41.58
CA LYS A 368 62.41 -25.70 -41.97
C LYS A 368 61.80 -27.12 -41.99
N GLY A 369 61.90 -27.98 -43.01
CA GLY A 369 62.70 -28.04 -44.23
C GLY A 369 63.77 -29.13 -44.20
N LYS A 370 63.54 -30.27 -44.89
CA LYS A 370 64.52 -31.20 -45.56
C LYS A 370 63.73 -32.36 -46.23
N LYS A 371 63.68 -32.55 -47.57
CA LYS A 371 64.65 -33.26 -48.46
C LYS A 371 65.36 -34.42 -47.75
N GLY A 372 65.24 -35.69 -48.13
CA GLY A 372 65.15 -36.29 -49.47
C GLY A 372 66.50 -36.94 -49.80
N SER A 373 66.50 -38.25 -50.06
CA SER A 373 67.47 -39.05 -50.85
C SER A 373 67.17 -40.54 -50.58
N ALA A 374 67.37 -41.55 -51.43
CA ALA A 374 67.58 -41.76 -52.86
C ALA A 374 68.14 -43.19 -52.99
N ASN A 375 68.13 -43.73 -54.22
CA ASN A 375 68.71 -44.98 -54.72
C ASN A 375 67.87 -46.25 -54.50
N GLY A 376 67.55 -47.04 -55.53
CA GLY A 376 67.95 -46.97 -56.93
C GLY A 376 67.21 -48.06 -57.74
N THR A 377 66.89 -47.73 -58.99
CA THR A 377 66.46 -48.65 -60.06
C THR A 377 67.66 -49.48 -60.57
N PRO A 378 67.50 -50.35 -61.58
CA PRO A 378 66.81 -51.65 -61.65
C PRO A 378 67.77 -52.77 -62.12
N ALA A 379 67.38 -54.06 -62.08
CA ALA A 379 67.67 -55.05 -63.15
C ALA A 379 67.38 -56.52 -62.76
N ALA A 380 66.70 -57.20 -63.70
CA ALA A 380 66.92 -58.55 -64.22
C ALA A 380 66.85 -59.80 -63.31
N ALA A 381 65.72 -60.50 -63.45
CA ALA A 381 65.57 -61.91 -63.88
C ALA A 381 66.59 -62.98 -63.42
N THR A 382 66.12 -63.99 -62.67
CA THR A 382 65.88 -65.39 -63.13
C THR A 382 65.41 -66.28 -61.94
N PRO A 383 64.77 -67.44 -62.21
CA PRO A 383 63.65 -67.99 -61.43
C PRO A 383 64.07 -69.07 -60.43
N THR A 384 63.21 -69.37 -59.45
CA THR A 384 62.79 -70.75 -59.07
C THR A 384 61.89 -70.74 -57.83
N GLU A 385 60.89 -71.63 -57.87
CA GLU A 385 59.97 -72.06 -56.79
C GLU A 385 58.73 -71.18 -56.53
N THR A 386 57.60 -71.73 -56.97
CA THR A 386 56.22 -71.24 -56.88
C THR A 386 55.81 -70.95 -55.44
N LYS A 387 55.91 -69.69 -55.01
CA LYS A 387 55.21 -69.17 -53.83
C LYS A 387 53.84 -68.61 -54.23
N PHE A 388 52.79 -69.14 -53.64
CA PHE A 388 51.40 -68.74 -53.88
C PHE A 388 51.17 -67.33 -53.28
N ASN A 389 51.08 -66.30 -54.11
CA ASN A 389 50.92 -64.91 -53.64
C ASN A 389 49.43 -64.55 -53.52
N MET A 390 48.90 -64.57 -52.29
CA MET A 390 47.53 -64.17 -52.00
C MET A 390 47.43 -62.73 -51.53
N ASN A 391 46.40 -62.01 -52.00
CA ASN A 391 46.11 -60.66 -51.54
C ASN A 391 45.69 -60.71 -50.06
N VAL A 392 46.19 -59.78 -49.24
CA VAL A 392 45.94 -59.72 -47.79
C VAL A 392 44.45 -59.78 -47.46
N GLY A 393 43.59 -59.16 -48.29
CA GLY A 393 42.14 -59.24 -48.12
C GLY A 393 41.55 -60.65 -48.28
N ILE A 394 42.10 -61.49 -49.15
CA ILE A 394 41.68 -62.89 -49.35
C ILE A 394 42.09 -63.74 -48.13
N ILE A 395 43.26 -63.45 -47.55
CA ILE A 395 43.74 -64.10 -46.34
C ILE A 395 42.85 -63.72 -45.14
N GLU A 396 42.44 -62.45 -45.04
CA GLU A 396 41.47 -62.00 -44.04
C GLU A 396 40.10 -62.67 -44.22
N ASP A 397 39.66 -62.87 -45.46
CA ASP A 397 38.39 -63.55 -45.77
C ASP A 397 38.43 -65.05 -45.42
N PHE A 398 39.56 -65.73 -45.62
CA PHE A 398 39.79 -67.08 -45.10
C PHE A 398 39.79 -67.14 -43.58
N ALA A 399 40.37 -66.14 -42.92
CA ALA A 399 40.35 -66.03 -41.46
C ALA A 399 38.93 -65.80 -40.92
N LYS A 400 38.09 -65.00 -41.59
CA LYS A 400 36.66 -64.82 -41.25
C LYS A 400 35.88 -66.12 -41.37
N VAL A 401 36.17 -66.91 -42.39
CA VAL A 401 35.56 -68.21 -42.66
C VAL A 401 36.20 -69.35 -41.83
N LYS A 402 37.26 -69.05 -41.07
CA LYS A 402 38.03 -69.98 -40.21
C LYS A 402 38.54 -71.21 -40.96
N ILE A 403 38.99 -71.01 -42.20
CA ILE A 403 39.63 -72.05 -43.02
C ILE A 403 41.04 -71.57 -43.34
N ASP A 404 42.03 -72.44 -43.14
CA ASP A 404 43.42 -72.10 -43.43
C ASP A 404 43.63 -71.84 -44.93
N PRO A 405 44.33 -70.75 -45.30
CA PRO A 405 44.58 -70.45 -46.70
C PRO A 405 45.48 -71.53 -47.33
N PRO A 406 45.25 -71.90 -48.60
CA PRO A 406 46.08 -72.89 -49.27
C PRO A 406 47.50 -72.34 -49.43
N MET A 407 48.48 -73.03 -48.84
CA MET A 407 49.90 -72.63 -48.93
C MET A 407 50.50 -72.98 -50.30
N ASN A 408 49.94 -73.99 -50.99
CA ASN A 408 50.36 -74.43 -52.32
C ASN A 408 49.16 -74.59 -53.27
N GLN A 409 49.41 -74.49 -54.58
CA GLN A 409 48.36 -74.62 -55.61
C GLN A 409 47.70 -76.03 -55.64
N SER A 410 48.40 -77.05 -55.14
CA SER A 410 47.86 -78.41 -54.95
C SER A 410 46.76 -78.49 -53.89
N ASP A 411 46.73 -77.55 -52.94
CA ASP A 411 45.84 -77.60 -51.78
C ASP A 411 44.52 -76.86 -52.04
N VAL A 412 44.44 -76.16 -53.18
CA VAL A 412 43.28 -75.36 -53.60
C VAL A 412 42.00 -76.21 -53.74
N PRO A 413 42.00 -77.40 -54.38
CA PRO A 413 40.80 -78.23 -54.46
C PRO A 413 40.29 -78.70 -53.08
N ALA A 414 41.21 -79.08 -52.20
CA ALA A 414 40.87 -79.50 -50.84
C ALA A 414 40.31 -78.34 -50.00
N VAL A 415 40.79 -77.12 -50.21
CA VAL A 415 40.24 -75.91 -49.57
C VAL A 415 38.87 -75.55 -50.14
N VAL A 416 38.64 -75.69 -51.45
CA VAL A 416 37.32 -75.45 -52.08
C VAL A 416 36.27 -76.44 -51.55
N GLU A 417 36.62 -77.71 -51.36
CA GLU A 417 35.72 -78.70 -50.74
C GLU A 417 35.42 -78.38 -49.28
N LYS A 418 36.43 -77.94 -48.51
CA LYS A 418 36.24 -77.47 -47.13
C LYS A 418 35.33 -76.23 -47.07
N LEU A 419 35.50 -75.27 -47.98
CA LEU A 419 34.64 -74.09 -48.11
C LEU A 419 33.20 -74.49 -48.47
N ALA A 420 33.03 -75.41 -49.43
CA ALA A 420 31.73 -75.93 -49.83
C ALA A 420 31.02 -76.67 -48.68
N ALA A 421 31.73 -77.53 -47.96
CA ALA A 421 31.20 -78.21 -46.78
C ALA A 421 30.75 -77.20 -45.70
N LYS A 422 31.56 -76.16 -45.44
CA LYS A 422 31.23 -75.11 -44.47
C LYS A 422 30.00 -74.29 -44.87
N ILE A 423 29.84 -73.99 -46.15
CA ILE A 423 28.64 -73.35 -46.70
C ILE A 423 27.39 -74.22 -46.47
N THR A 424 27.47 -75.54 -46.67
CA THR A 424 26.31 -76.43 -46.41
C THR A 424 25.95 -76.52 -44.93
N GLU A 425 26.95 -76.53 -44.04
CA GLU A 425 26.77 -76.52 -42.59
C GLU A 425 26.09 -75.21 -42.15
N TRP A 426 26.60 -74.07 -42.62
CA TRP A 426 26.02 -72.77 -42.32
C TRP A 426 24.60 -72.61 -42.85
N LYS A 427 24.28 -73.15 -44.02
CA LYS A 427 22.91 -73.13 -44.55
C LYS A 427 21.92 -73.98 -43.75
N LYS A 428 22.35 -75.12 -43.23
CA LYS A 428 21.51 -75.96 -42.36
C LYS A 428 21.25 -75.27 -41.02
N ASP A 429 22.28 -74.62 -40.48
CA ASP A 429 22.21 -73.90 -39.20
C ASP A 429 21.56 -72.51 -39.31
N GLN A 430 21.45 -71.97 -40.53
CA GLN A 430 21.02 -70.61 -40.81
C GLN A 430 19.65 -70.30 -40.20
N ALA A 431 18.65 -71.18 -40.37
CA ALA A 431 17.31 -70.96 -39.84
C ALA A 431 17.31 -70.91 -38.31
N SER A 432 17.96 -71.89 -37.65
CA SER A 432 18.02 -71.98 -36.19
C SER A 432 18.72 -70.77 -35.58
N LYS A 433 19.86 -70.36 -36.14
CA LYS A 433 20.63 -69.23 -35.61
C LYS A 433 20.02 -67.87 -35.96
N THR A 434 19.28 -67.77 -37.06
CA THR A 434 18.45 -66.57 -37.33
C THR A 434 17.36 -66.43 -36.29
N THR A 435 16.66 -67.52 -35.93
CA THR A 435 15.65 -67.46 -34.86
C THR A 435 16.26 -67.14 -33.49
N GLU A 436 17.43 -67.69 -33.19
CA GLU A 436 18.15 -67.40 -31.96
C GLU A 436 18.64 -65.95 -31.90
N ASN A 437 19.15 -65.40 -33.01
CA ASN A 437 19.57 -64.00 -33.12
C ASN A 437 18.39 -63.04 -33.01
N ILE A 438 17.26 -63.35 -33.64
CA ILE A 438 16.01 -62.56 -33.49
C ILE A 438 15.54 -62.58 -32.04
N ASN A 439 15.58 -63.74 -31.37
CA ASN A 439 15.18 -63.84 -29.96
C ASN A 439 16.14 -63.07 -29.05
N LYS A 440 17.45 -63.20 -29.23
CA LYS A 440 18.45 -62.41 -28.50
C LYS A 440 18.30 -60.90 -28.73
N ALA A 441 17.99 -60.48 -29.95
CA ALA A 441 17.75 -59.08 -30.25
C ALA A 441 16.45 -58.57 -29.63
N LYS A 442 15.39 -59.38 -29.60
CA LYS A 442 14.14 -59.04 -28.89
C LYS A 442 14.34 -58.98 -27.38
N GLU A 443 15.11 -59.91 -26.81
CA GLU A 443 15.46 -59.91 -25.39
C GLU A 443 16.34 -58.72 -25.02
N GLU A 444 17.30 -58.35 -25.87
CA GLU A 444 18.15 -57.18 -25.64
C GLU A 444 17.38 -55.87 -25.83
N ILE A 445 16.45 -55.78 -26.79
CA ILE A 445 15.52 -54.64 -26.91
C ILE A 445 14.64 -54.55 -25.66
N ALA A 446 14.07 -55.66 -25.20
CA ALA A 446 13.27 -55.70 -23.98
C ALA A 446 14.10 -55.34 -22.72
N ARG A 447 15.37 -55.75 -22.66
CA ARG A 447 16.30 -55.37 -21.58
C ARG A 447 16.61 -53.88 -21.62
N LEU A 448 16.87 -53.32 -22.80
CA LEU A 448 17.13 -51.89 -22.97
C LEU A 448 15.89 -51.04 -22.66
N ASP A 449 14.69 -51.49 -23.07
CA ASP A 449 13.43 -50.83 -22.72
C ASP A 449 13.14 -50.91 -21.20
N ALA A 450 13.49 -52.03 -20.55
CA ALA A 450 13.33 -52.21 -19.10
C ALA A 450 14.35 -51.42 -18.27
N GLU A 451 15.62 -51.42 -18.67
CA GLU A 451 16.69 -50.62 -18.04
C GLU A 451 16.42 -49.12 -18.20
N GLU A 452 15.84 -48.71 -19.33
CA GLU A 452 15.43 -47.33 -19.57
C GLU A 452 14.16 -46.95 -18.79
N SER A 453 13.19 -47.85 -18.64
CA SER A 453 12.04 -47.63 -17.77
C SER A 453 12.50 -47.43 -16.32
N ALA A 454 13.47 -48.23 -15.85
CA ALA A 454 14.10 -48.05 -14.54
C ALA A 454 14.94 -46.77 -14.44
N ALA A 455 15.65 -46.36 -15.51
CA ALA A 455 16.40 -45.10 -15.56
C ALA A 455 15.48 -43.86 -15.55
N THR A 456 14.31 -43.96 -16.19
CA THR A 456 13.31 -42.88 -16.22
C THR A 456 12.59 -42.74 -14.87
N GLU A 457 12.30 -43.86 -14.19
CA GLU A 457 11.75 -43.85 -12.82
C GLU A 457 12.76 -43.35 -11.78
N THR A 458 14.05 -43.65 -11.93
CA THR A 458 15.08 -43.17 -11.00
C THR A 458 15.35 -41.67 -11.15
N ASN A 459 15.35 -41.13 -12.38
CA ASN A 459 15.49 -39.69 -12.62
C ASN A 459 14.24 -38.87 -12.25
N GLY A 460 13.04 -39.44 -12.40
CA GLY A 460 11.80 -38.80 -11.95
C GLY A 460 11.68 -38.70 -10.42
N LYS A 461 12.28 -39.66 -9.69
CA LYS A 461 12.23 -39.73 -8.22
C LYS A 461 13.29 -38.88 -7.52
N THR A 462 14.35 -38.49 -8.23
CA THR A 462 15.36 -37.53 -7.74
C THR A 462 14.84 -36.09 -7.83
N ASP A 463 14.18 -35.71 -8.92
CA ASP A 463 13.61 -34.35 -9.06
C ASP A 463 12.46 -34.09 -8.06
N GLU A 464 11.66 -35.11 -7.73
CA GLU A 464 10.55 -34.99 -6.76
C GLU A 464 11.04 -34.97 -5.30
N LYS A 465 12.19 -35.60 -5.00
CA LYS A 465 12.82 -35.56 -3.67
C LYS A 465 13.59 -34.27 -3.41
N ASP A 466 14.27 -33.71 -4.41
CA ASP A 466 14.97 -32.43 -4.25
C ASP A 466 13.99 -31.25 -4.12
N ALA A 467 12.86 -31.26 -4.84
CA ALA A 467 11.81 -30.25 -4.67
C ALA A 467 11.09 -30.35 -3.31
N ALA A 468 10.92 -31.57 -2.76
CA ALA A 468 10.35 -31.79 -1.44
C ALA A 468 11.34 -31.44 -0.30
N ALA A 469 12.64 -31.58 -0.53
CA ALA A 469 13.67 -31.19 0.43
C ALA A 469 13.85 -29.66 0.50
N GLU A 470 13.83 -28.98 -0.64
CA GLU A 470 13.97 -27.51 -0.71
C GLU A 470 12.76 -26.78 -0.10
N THR A 471 11.54 -27.32 -0.29
CA THR A 471 10.32 -26.77 0.34
C THR A 471 10.23 -27.04 1.84
N ALA A 472 10.82 -28.13 2.34
CA ALA A 472 10.90 -28.42 3.77
C ALA A 472 11.92 -27.52 4.50
N ASP A 473 13.04 -27.19 3.86
CA ASP A 473 14.06 -26.30 4.42
C ASP A 473 13.60 -24.83 4.47
N ASP A 474 12.83 -24.37 3.47
CA ASP A 474 12.24 -23.02 3.48
C ASP A 474 11.12 -22.87 4.53
N LEU A 475 10.33 -23.92 4.78
CA LEU A 475 9.33 -23.93 5.86
C LEU A 475 9.98 -23.93 7.25
N GLN A 476 11.11 -24.61 7.44
CA GLN A 476 11.85 -24.57 8.71
C GLN A 476 12.49 -23.21 8.97
N LYS A 477 13.06 -22.55 7.95
CA LYS A 477 13.59 -21.18 8.09
C LYS A 477 12.50 -20.16 8.40
N ALA A 478 11.35 -20.22 7.72
CA ALA A 478 10.23 -19.34 8.01
C ALA A 478 9.67 -19.52 9.44
N SER A 479 9.66 -20.75 9.96
CA SER A 479 9.19 -21.04 11.33
C SER A 479 10.15 -20.57 12.44
N LEU A 480 11.43 -20.37 12.11
CA LEU A 480 12.46 -19.90 13.03
C LEU A 480 12.55 -18.37 13.07
N GLU A 481 12.22 -17.68 11.98
CA GLU A 481 12.13 -16.21 11.94
C GLU A 481 10.87 -15.64 12.62
N GLU A 482 9.80 -16.42 12.78
CA GLU A 482 8.57 -15.97 13.48
C GLU A 482 8.64 -16.12 15.01
N LYS A 483 9.72 -16.72 15.55
CA LYS A 483 9.93 -16.94 16.99
C LYS A 483 11.11 -16.16 17.59
N ALA A 484 11.78 -15.33 16.80
CA ALA A 484 12.77 -14.35 17.26
C ALA A 484 12.18 -12.94 17.10
#